data_AF-A0A1B7MMJ0-F1
#
_entry.id   AF-A0A1B7MMJ0-F1
#
_cell.length_a   1.000
_cell.length_b   1.000
_cell.length_c   1.000
_cell.angle_alpha   90.00
_cell.angle_beta   90.00
_cell.angle_gamma   90.00
#
_symmetry.space_group_name_H-M   'P 1'
#
loop_
_entity.id
_entity.type
_entity.pdbx_description
1 polymer ?
#
loop_
_entity_poly.entity_id
_entity_poly.type
_entity_poly.pdbx_seq_one_letter_code
_entity_poly.pdbx_strand_id
1 'polypeptide(L)'
;MDGLPDERGYYIGSTESSHSGEPLWANLDDKGVTSAGPEKKTVWSMHYLDRKKGICYFGHPESGGYGGIHHEERDARRMEEPQHWIIKKGDDGYIVTREFDGEELFAHVDKDGKVSASATHHSWVFEPANEK
;
A
#
# COMPACT_ATOMS: atom_id res chain seq x y z
N MET A 1 -4.26 19.83 3.32
CA MET A 1 -5.04 18.67 2.87
C MET A 1 -5.63 18.04 4.10
N ASP A 2 -6.92 18.27 4.33
CA ASP A 2 -7.67 17.54 5.35
C ASP A 2 -8.04 16.17 4.79
N GLY A 3 -7.95 15.12 5.61
CA GLY A 3 -8.40 13.77 5.25
C GLY A 3 -7.35 12.75 4.81
N LEU A 4 -6.05 13.03 4.91
CA LEU A 4 -5.02 11.98 4.83
C LEU A 4 -5.07 11.09 6.09
N PRO A 5 -4.66 9.81 6.00
CA PRO A 5 -4.47 8.98 7.18
C PRO A 5 -3.65 9.73 8.23
N ASP A 6 -4.01 9.53 9.49
CA ASP A 6 -3.20 10.03 10.58
C ASP A 6 -1.81 9.37 10.55
N GLU A 7 -0.88 9.88 11.35
CA GLU A 7 0.33 9.13 11.66
C GLU A 7 0.03 8.25 12.88
N ARG A 8 -1.05 7.47 12.86
CA ARG A 8 -1.29 6.45 13.89
C ARG A 8 -0.41 5.28 13.48
N GLY A 9 0.75 5.13 14.09
CA GLY A 9 1.90 4.36 13.59
C GLY A 9 1.71 2.95 13.00
N TYR A 10 0.50 2.35 12.99
CA TYR A 10 0.19 1.05 12.40
C TYR A 10 -1.19 1.03 11.72
N TYR A 11 -1.22 0.53 10.49
CA TYR A 11 -2.37 0.44 9.60
C TYR A 11 -2.49 -0.96 8.99
N ILE A 12 -3.70 -1.34 8.61
CA ILE A 12 -3.95 -2.42 7.68
C ILE A 12 -4.51 -1.78 6.40
N GLY A 13 -3.94 -2.13 5.25
CA GLY A 13 -4.39 -1.65 3.94
C GLY A 13 -5.32 -2.65 3.28
N SER A 14 -6.42 -2.18 2.71
CA SER A 14 -7.31 -2.99 1.88
C SER A 14 -7.73 -2.28 0.59
N THR A 15 -8.28 -3.04 -0.33
CA THR A 15 -8.98 -2.54 -1.51
C THR A 15 -10.30 -3.28 -1.69
N GLU A 16 -11.20 -2.73 -2.49
CA GLU A 16 -12.48 -3.36 -2.81
C GLU A 16 -12.28 -4.72 -3.49
N SER A 17 -13.17 -5.66 -3.19
CA SER A 17 -13.08 -7.05 -3.60
C SER A 17 -13.04 -7.19 -5.13
N SER A 18 -12.23 -8.10 -5.64
CA SER A 18 -12.55 -8.77 -6.90
C SER A 18 -13.52 -9.93 -6.62
N HIS A 19 -14.70 -9.91 -7.25
CA HIS A 19 -15.74 -10.97 -7.30
C HIS A 19 -16.39 -11.50 -5.99
N SER A 20 -15.76 -11.44 -4.82
CA SER A 20 -16.25 -12.09 -3.59
C SER A 20 -17.06 -11.19 -2.63
N GLY A 21 -17.02 -9.87 -2.81
CA GLY A 21 -17.65 -8.90 -1.90
C GLY A 21 -16.86 -8.63 -0.61
N GLU A 22 -15.78 -9.37 -0.34
CA GLU A 22 -14.92 -9.18 0.84
C GLU A 22 -13.67 -8.34 0.51
N PRO A 23 -13.24 -7.41 1.38
CA PRO A 23 -12.04 -6.62 1.14
C PRO A 23 -10.79 -7.49 0.94
N LEU A 24 -9.94 -7.09 -0.01
CA LEU A 24 -8.63 -7.72 -0.22
C LEU A 24 -7.58 -6.96 0.59
N TRP A 25 -6.96 -7.65 1.54
CA TRP A 25 -5.98 -7.07 2.45
C TRP A 25 -4.56 -7.19 1.89
N ALA A 26 -3.82 -6.08 1.87
CA ALA A 26 -2.40 -6.10 1.56
C ALA A 26 -1.65 -6.93 2.60
N ASN A 27 -1.06 -8.04 2.15
CA ASN A 27 -0.39 -9.01 3.00
C ASN A 27 1.00 -9.35 2.47
N LEU A 28 1.92 -9.55 3.40
CA LEU A 28 3.30 -9.97 3.13
C LEU A 28 3.46 -11.45 3.46
N ASP A 29 3.98 -12.23 2.52
CA ASP A 29 4.31 -13.65 2.74
C ASP A 29 5.72 -13.85 3.31
N ASP A 30 6.05 -15.08 3.67
CA ASP A 30 7.34 -15.43 4.29
C ASP A 30 8.53 -15.29 3.30
N LYS A 31 8.25 -15.19 2.00
CA LYS A 31 9.24 -14.93 0.95
C LYS A 31 9.43 -13.44 0.71
N GLY A 32 8.66 -12.59 1.40
CA GLY A 32 8.70 -11.14 1.24
C GLY A 32 7.95 -10.64 0.01
N VAL A 33 7.05 -11.43 -0.57
CA VAL A 33 6.16 -10.99 -1.66
C VAL A 33 4.91 -10.37 -1.05
N THR A 34 4.49 -9.23 -1.58
CA THR A 34 3.25 -8.57 -1.17
C THR A 34 2.13 -8.92 -2.15
N SER A 35 1.02 -9.42 -1.62
CA SER A 35 -0.21 -9.73 -2.37
C SER A 35 -1.42 -9.11 -1.67
N ALA A 36 -2.60 -9.23 -2.28
CA ALA A 36 -3.86 -8.83 -1.69
C ALA A 36 -4.81 -10.03 -1.66
N GLY A 37 -5.38 -10.31 -0.48
CA GLY A 37 -6.23 -11.49 -0.28
C GLY A 37 -7.17 -11.32 0.93
N PRO A 38 -8.26 -12.11 1.02
CA PRO A 38 -9.26 -11.93 2.08
C PRO A 38 -8.81 -12.48 3.44
N GLU A 39 -7.88 -13.43 3.48
CA GLU A 39 -7.59 -14.22 4.69
C GLU A 39 -6.58 -13.57 5.64
N LYS A 40 -5.48 -13.02 5.10
CA LYS A 40 -4.34 -12.54 5.90
C LYS A 40 -4.29 -11.02 5.90
N LYS A 41 -4.21 -10.43 7.09
CA LYS A 41 -3.98 -8.99 7.28
C LYS A 41 -2.54 -8.77 7.73
N THR A 42 -1.78 -7.96 7.01
CA THR A 42 -0.47 -7.51 7.46
C THR A 42 -0.58 -6.09 8.01
N VAL A 43 0.04 -5.88 9.17
CA VAL A 43 0.17 -4.57 9.78
C VAL A 43 1.36 -3.85 9.14
N TRP A 44 1.13 -2.62 8.71
CA TRP A 44 2.11 -1.74 8.11
C TRP A 44 2.22 -0.46 8.94
N SER A 45 3.43 -0.02 9.22
CA SER A 45 3.66 1.34 9.73
C SER A 45 3.71 2.33 8.57
N MET A 46 3.01 3.45 8.71
CA MET A 46 2.99 4.52 7.72
C MET A 46 3.70 5.74 8.31
N HIS A 47 4.72 6.23 7.61
CA HIS A 47 5.56 7.33 8.07
C HIS A 47 5.57 8.45 7.05
N TYR A 48 5.20 9.67 7.45
CA TYR A 48 5.18 10.81 6.54
C TYR A 48 6.53 11.52 6.49
N LEU A 49 7.06 11.69 5.28
CA LEU A 49 8.20 12.58 5.02
C LEU A 49 7.73 14.01 4.79
N ASP A 50 6.60 14.17 4.10
CA ASP A 50 5.90 15.44 3.93
C ASP A 50 4.39 15.17 3.89
N ARG A 51 3.75 15.23 5.07
CA ARG A 51 2.30 15.01 5.19
C ARG A 51 1.48 16.00 4.36
N LYS A 52 1.94 17.24 4.18
CA LYS A 52 1.20 18.23 3.38
C LYS A 52 1.14 17.86 1.91
N LYS A 53 2.15 17.15 1.41
CA LYS A 53 2.21 16.62 0.04
C LYS A 53 1.79 15.14 -0.06
N GLY A 54 1.46 14.50 1.06
CA GLY A 54 1.14 13.07 1.11
C GLY A 54 2.34 12.16 0.89
N ILE A 55 3.58 12.66 1.01
CA ILE A 55 4.79 11.87 0.78
C ILE A 55 5.07 11.00 2.01
N CYS A 56 5.12 9.69 1.84
CA CYS A 56 5.31 8.73 2.92
C CYS A 56 6.12 7.50 2.49
N TYR A 57 6.42 6.62 3.44
CA TYR A 57 6.89 5.26 3.21
C TYR A 57 6.17 4.29 4.13
N PHE A 58 6.16 3.01 3.76
CA PHE A 58 5.52 1.94 4.54
C PHE A 58 6.57 0.98 5.10
N GLY A 59 6.62 0.81 6.42
CA GLY A 59 7.50 -0.14 7.09
C GLY A 59 6.74 -1.36 7.57
N HIS A 60 7.31 -2.56 7.41
CA HIS A 60 6.80 -3.80 7.97
C HIS A 60 7.39 -4.01 9.38
N PRO A 61 6.60 -3.87 10.46
CA PRO A 61 7.14 -3.79 11.82
C PRO A 61 7.89 -5.05 12.27
N GLU A 62 7.41 -6.23 11.87
CA GLU A 62 7.97 -7.50 12.33
C GLU A 62 9.28 -7.87 11.62
N SER A 63 9.38 -7.61 10.31
CA SER A 63 10.59 -7.96 9.56
C SER A 63 11.61 -6.83 9.49
N GLY A 64 11.27 -5.63 9.95
CA GLY A 64 12.12 -4.43 9.86
C GLY A 64 12.38 -3.92 8.43
N GLY A 65 11.65 -4.44 7.44
CA GLY A 65 11.80 -4.05 6.03
C GLY A 65 10.73 -3.07 5.59
N TYR A 66 10.71 -2.70 4.31
CA TYR A 66 9.78 -1.71 3.77
C TYR A 66 8.90 -2.29 2.67
N GLY A 67 7.64 -1.85 2.61
CA GLY A 67 6.76 -2.16 1.49
C GLY A 67 7.15 -1.32 0.28
N GLY A 68 7.42 -1.97 -0.85
CA GLY A 68 7.78 -1.30 -2.09
C GLY A 68 7.39 -2.08 -3.33
N ILE A 69 7.67 -1.51 -4.49
CA ILE A 69 7.60 -2.17 -5.79
C ILE A 69 9.01 -2.35 -6.31
N HIS A 70 9.32 -3.54 -6.81
CA HIS A 70 10.57 -3.79 -7.51
C HIS A 70 10.58 -3.06 -8.86
N HIS A 71 11.68 -2.38 -9.15
CA HIS A 71 11.72 -1.47 -10.29
C HIS A 71 11.59 -2.18 -11.66
N GLU A 72 12.22 -3.35 -11.83
CA GLU A 72 12.18 -4.08 -13.11
C GLU A 72 10.93 -4.96 -13.23
N GLU A 73 10.73 -5.86 -12.27
CA GLU A 73 9.60 -6.79 -12.21
C GLU A 73 8.22 -6.15 -11.93
N ARG A 74 8.20 -4.90 -11.43
CA ARG A 74 7.01 -4.09 -11.14
C ARG A 74 6.02 -4.70 -10.14
N ASP A 75 6.39 -5.73 -9.42
CA ASP A 75 5.59 -6.38 -8.38
C ASP A 75 5.94 -5.86 -6.97
N ALA A 76 4.98 -5.97 -6.07
CA ALA A 76 5.16 -5.53 -4.69
C ALA A 76 5.89 -6.57 -3.85
N ARG A 77 6.87 -6.11 -3.09
CA ARG A 77 7.69 -6.95 -2.22
C ARG A 77 8.30 -6.15 -1.08
N ARG A 78 8.87 -6.86 -0.11
CA ARG A 78 9.70 -6.31 0.94
C ARG A 78 11.02 -5.81 0.36
N MET A 79 11.34 -4.56 0.64
CA MET A 79 12.60 -3.89 0.30
C MET A 79 13.44 -3.68 1.55
N GLU A 80 14.76 -3.61 1.37
CA GLU A 80 15.71 -3.27 2.43
C GLU A 80 15.70 -1.76 2.74
N GLU A 81 15.50 -0.94 1.71
CA GLU A 81 15.46 0.52 1.81
C GLU A 81 14.04 1.06 1.57
N PRO A 82 13.64 2.16 2.25
CA PRO A 82 12.32 2.74 2.08
C PRO A 82 12.17 3.32 0.67
N GLN A 83 10.98 3.11 0.11
CA GLN A 83 10.56 3.75 -1.12
C GLN A 83 9.52 4.82 -0.83
N HIS A 84 9.65 5.98 -1.48
CA HIS A 84 8.72 7.08 -1.30
C HIS A 84 7.49 6.91 -2.15
N TRP A 85 6.35 7.09 -1.51
CA TRP A 85 5.01 7.02 -2.07
C TRP A 85 4.31 8.36 -1.87
N ILE A 86 3.34 8.64 -2.74
CA ILE A 86 2.42 9.76 -2.60
C ILE A 86 1.03 9.18 -2.34
N ILE A 87 0.46 9.52 -1.19
CA ILE A 87 -0.93 9.20 -0.86
C ILE A 87 -1.79 10.44 -1.15
N LYS A 88 -2.82 10.25 -1.98
CA LYS A 88 -3.82 11.27 -2.31
C LYS A 88 -5.19 10.79 -1.86
N LYS A 89 -6.08 11.71 -1.45
CA LYS A 89 -7.48 11.36 -1.19
C LYS A 89 -8.18 11.11 -2.53
N GLY A 90 -8.80 9.95 -2.68
CA GLY A 90 -9.72 9.62 -3.78
C GLY A 90 -11.17 9.64 -3.31
N ASP A 91 -12.10 9.41 -4.25
CA ASP A 91 -13.54 9.42 -3.97
C ASP A 91 -13.91 8.32 -2.96
N ASP A 92 -13.45 7.09 -3.20
CA ASP A 92 -13.79 5.90 -2.40
C ASP A 92 -12.67 5.43 -1.47
N GLY A 93 -11.65 6.26 -1.23
CA GLY A 93 -10.51 5.88 -0.40
C GLY A 93 -9.28 6.76 -0.63
N TYR A 94 -8.15 6.11 -0.85
CA TYR A 94 -6.86 6.71 -1.07
C TYR A 94 -6.22 6.15 -2.34
N ILE A 95 -5.56 7.03 -3.07
CA ILE A 95 -4.75 6.66 -4.22
C ILE A 95 -3.30 6.65 -3.75
N VAL A 96 -2.59 5.56 -4.04
CA VAL A 96 -1.18 5.39 -3.67
C VAL A 96 -0.36 5.34 -4.94
N THR A 97 0.49 6.34 -5.15
CA THR A 97 1.28 6.48 -6.37
C THR A 97 2.77 6.64 -6.10
N ARG A 98 3.58 6.32 -7.12
CA ARG A 98 5.02 6.59 -7.14
C ARG A 98 5.46 6.83 -8.57
N GLU A 99 6.49 7.65 -8.74
CA GLU A 99 7.16 7.85 -10.02
C GLU A 99 8.05 6.65 -10.35
N PHE A 100 7.92 6.15 -11.58
CA PHE A 100 8.83 5.19 -12.18
C PHE A 100 9.23 5.71 -13.55
N ASP A 101 10.52 5.95 -13.77
CA ASP A 101 11.08 6.39 -15.06
C ASP A 101 10.39 7.65 -15.63
N GLY A 102 9.97 8.56 -14.76
CA GLY A 102 9.27 9.79 -15.13
C GLY A 102 7.75 9.65 -15.29
N GLU A 103 7.18 8.46 -15.08
CA GLU A 103 5.74 8.21 -15.11
C GLU A 103 5.18 7.95 -13.72
N GLU A 104 4.06 8.58 -13.37
CA GLU A 104 3.33 8.28 -12.12
C GLU A 104 2.52 6.99 -12.30
N LEU A 105 2.83 5.96 -11.51
CA LEU A 105 2.09 4.70 -11.48
C LEU A 105 1.42 4.46 -10.14
N PHE A 106 0.36 3.67 -10.17
CA PHE A 106 -0.51 3.33 -9.04
C PHE A 106 -0.12 1.98 -8.46
N ALA A 107 -0.17 1.85 -7.13
CA ALA A 107 -0.19 0.54 -6.49
C ALA A 107 -1.54 -0.12 -6.80
N HIS A 108 -1.52 -1.23 -7.54
CA HIS A 108 -2.71 -1.85 -8.13
C HIS A 108 -2.77 -3.34 -7.79
N VAL A 109 -3.97 -3.83 -7.52
CA VAL A 109 -4.26 -5.26 -7.34
C VAL A 109 -4.92 -5.82 -8.60
N ASP A 110 -4.32 -6.84 -9.20
CA ASP A 110 -4.95 -7.55 -10.32
C ASP A 110 -5.98 -8.60 -9.87
N LYS A 111 -6.66 -9.22 -10.84
CA LYS A 111 -7.70 -10.23 -10.59
C LYS A 111 -7.23 -11.45 -9.78
N ASP A 112 -5.92 -11.73 -9.77
CA ASP A 112 -5.31 -12.87 -9.10
C ASP A 112 -4.74 -12.46 -7.73
N GLY A 113 -4.99 -11.21 -7.29
CA GLY A 113 -4.53 -10.68 -6.01
C GLY A 113 -3.07 -10.22 -6.04
N LYS A 114 -2.42 -10.17 -7.21
CA LYS A 114 -1.04 -9.67 -7.30
C LYS A 114 -1.02 -8.15 -7.19
N VAL A 115 -0.20 -7.63 -6.29
CA VAL A 115 0.04 -6.19 -6.14
C VAL A 115 1.21 -5.78 -7.03
N SER A 116 1.02 -4.77 -7.88
CA SER A 116 2.03 -4.27 -8.82
C SER A 116 1.89 -2.77 -9.08
N ALA A 117 2.88 -2.17 -9.74
CA ALA A 117 2.75 -0.83 -10.30
C ALA A 117 2.03 -0.89 -11.64
N SER A 118 0.96 -0.10 -11.79
CA SER A 118 0.12 -0.06 -12.99
C SER A 118 -0.27 1.37 -13.34
N ALA A 119 -0.58 1.64 -14.61
CA ALA A 119 -1.22 2.90 -15.02
C ALA A 119 -2.71 2.94 -14.67
N THR A 120 -3.27 1.84 -14.16
CA THR A 120 -4.68 1.74 -13.79
C THR A 120 -4.90 2.26 -12.38
N HIS A 121 -5.81 3.23 -12.23
CA HIS A 121 -6.20 3.76 -10.93
C HIS A 121 -6.70 2.64 -10.02
N HIS A 122 -6.33 2.74 -8.74
CA HIS A 122 -6.71 1.78 -7.73
C HIS A 122 -6.87 2.46 -6.38
N SER A 123 -8.01 2.24 -5.75
CA SER A 123 -8.35 2.82 -4.45
C SER A 123 -7.94 1.88 -3.33
N TRP A 124 -7.40 2.47 -2.26
CA TRP A 124 -6.99 1.80 -1.04
C TRP A 124 -7.70 2.40 0.17
N VAL A 125 -8.02 1.58 1.14
CA VAL A 125 -8.51 1.98 2.46
C VAL A 125 -7.44 1.64 3.47
N PHE A 126 -7.16 2.58 4.39
CA PHE A 126 -6.20 2.39 5.47
C PHE A 126 -6.94 2.47 6.81
N GLU A 127 -7.06 1.32 7.48
CA GLU A 127 -7.70 1.21 8.78
C GLU A 127 -6.62 1.20 9.89
N PRO A 128 -6.78 1.95 10.98
CA PRO A 128 -5.85 1.87 12.10
C PRO A 128 -5.82 0.46 12.69
N ALA A 129 -4.64 -0.14 12.83
CA ALA A 129 -4.50 -1.49 13.39
C ALA A 129 -4.79 -1.56 14.90
N ASN A 130 -4.82 -0.41 15.58
CA ASN A 130 -4.94 -0.28 17.04
C ASN A 130 -6.36 0.03 17.53
N GLU A 131 -7.39 -0.01 16.68
CA GLU A 131 -8.77 0.20 17.16
C GLU A 131 -9.26 -1.06 17.90
N LYS A 132 -9.19 -0.97 19.24
CA LYS A 132 -9.89 -1.83 20.19
C LYS A 132 -11.37 -1.49 20.25
#